data_AF-A0A9P7DSV1-F1
#
_entry.id   AF-A0A9P7DSV1-F1
#
_cell.length_a   1.000
_cell.length_b   1.000
_cell.length_c   1.000
_cell.angle_alpha   90.00
_cell.angle_beta   90.00
_cell.angle_gamma   90.00
#
_symmetry.space_group_name_H-M   'P 1'
#
loop_
_entity.id
_entity.type
_entity.pdbx_description
1 polymer ?
#
loop_
_entity_poly.entity_id
_entity_poly.type
_entity_poly.pdbx_seq_one_letter_code
_entity_poly.pdbx_strand_id
1 'polypeptide(L)'
;MDDNPGVNSLTAGLDELASYLEGSTLVVQAYTDIIERKYARPALDKIFRYFQGQPLTMTWVTITLTLFAALSILPVLSFIGLSIFALCSSMSIALGFAFAAVVALETMFAIVLLLVLGGLLLFSFVVTTFGAMAYLTFHLVQHLQIHERFGIAEWAQKTKQHFTSVSVKPEGSDDLDESGVLIAHEANDTVKRENLSPSPSRSLMASSGSI
;
A
#
# COMPACT_ATOMS: atom_id res chain seq x y z
N MET A 1 -5.31 -16.98 41.29
CA MET A 1 -3.85 -17.22 41.12
C MET A 1 -3.83 -18.22 40.01
N ASP A 2 -3.90 -17.70 38.80
CA ASP A 2 -4.51 -18.38 37.67
C ASP A 2 -3.38 -18.98 36.84
N ASP A 3 -3.25 -20.30 36.92
CA ASP A 3 -2.31 -21.08 36.13
C ASP A 3 -2.70 -20.94 34.65
N ASN A 4 -1.96 -20.11 33.92
CA ASN A 4 -2.19 -19.83 32.51
C ASN A 4 -1.70 -21.03 31.66
N PRO A 5 -2.60 -21.89 31.14
CA PRO A 5 -2.22 -23.14 30.50
C PRO A 5 -1.46 -22.93 29.17
N GLY A 6 -1.50 -21.72 28.60
CA GLY A 6 -0.78 -21.38 27.38
C GLY A 6 0.74 -21.31 27.55
N VAL A 7 1.23 -20.90 28.72
CA VAL A 7 2.68 -20.73 28.94
C VAL A 7 3.40 -22.07 28.96
N ASN A 8 2.79 -23.10 29.54
CA ASN A 8 3.38 -24.44 29.65
C ASN A 8 3.51 -25.15 28.28
N SER A 9 2.65 -24.81 27.32
CA SER A 9 2.70 -25.39 25.97
C SER A 9 3.85 -24.82 25.12
N LEU A 10 4.15 -23.52 25.30
CA LEU A 10 5.24 -22.86 24.59
C LEU A 10 6.60 -23.30 25.13
N THR A 11 6.71 -23.48 26.45
CA THR A 11 7.94 -23.99 27.08
C THR A 11 8.21 -25.43 26.67
N ALA A 12 7.18 -26.29 26.63
CA ALA A 12 7.34 -27.67 26.19
C ALA A 12 7.86 -27.78 24.74
N GLY A 13 7.38 -26.92 23.83
CA GLY A 13 7.87 -26.90 22.45
C GLY A 13 9.31 -26.38 22.29
N LEU A 14 9.71 -25.41 23.13
CA LEU A 14 11.09 -24.92 23.17
C LEU A 14 12.06 -25.99 23.69
N ASP A 15 11.67 -26.74 24.72
CA ASP A 15 12.46 -27.83 25.28
C ASP A 15 12.64 -28.97 24.26
N GLU A 16 11.59 -29.30 23.50
CA GLU A 16 11.67 -30.26 22.41
C GLU A 16 12.63 -29.78 21.30
N LEU A 17 12.52 -28.53 20.84
CA LEU A 17 13.43 -27.96 19.83
C LEU A 17 14.89 -27.94 20.31
N ALA A 18 15.12 -27.60 21.58
CA ALA A 18 16.44 -27.61 22.19
C ALA A 18 17.02 -29.03 22.21
N SER A 19 16.21 -30.03 22.57
CA SER A 19 16.64 -31.43 22.55
C SER A 19 16.98 -31.94 21.15
N TYR A 20 16.25 -31.51 20.11
CA TYR A 20 16.56 -31.80 18.71
C TYR A 20 17.87 -31.14 18.26
N LEU A 21 18.11 -29.89 18.64
CA LEU A 21 19.36 -29.19 18.34
C LEU A 21 20.54 -29.87 19.02
N GLU A 22 20.41 -30.24 20.30
CA GLU A 22 21.46 -30.95 21.04
C GLU A 22 21.74 -32.35 20.47
N GLY A 23 20.70 -33.07 20.04
CA GLY A 23 20.86 -34.32 19.30
C GLY A 23 21.61 -34.13 17.98
N SER A 24 21.29 -33.07 17.23
CA SER A 24 21.93 -32.78 15.94
C SER A 24 23.41 -32.38 16.09
N THR A 25 23.76 -31.62 17.14
CA THR A 25 25.14 -31.21 17.40
C THR A 25 25.99 -32.41 17.81
N LEU A 26 25.47 -33.33 18.62
CA LEU A 26 26.15 -34.57 18.98
C LEU A 26 26.45 -35.45 17.77
N VAL A 27 25.52 -35.54 16.82
CA VAL A 27 25.73 -36.31 15.58
C VAL A 27 26.80 -35.64 14.71
N VAL A 28 26.72 -34.32 14.49
CA VAL A 28 27.73 -33.59 13.70
C VAL A 28 29.10 -33.68 14.35
N GLN A 29 29.18 -33.60 15.68
CA GLN A 29 30.44 -33.75 16.42
C GLN A 29 31.00 -35.17 16.29
N ALA A 30 30.18 -36.21 16.44
CA ALA A 30 30.61 -37.60 16.27
C ALA A 30 31.14 -37.88 14.85
N TYR A 31 30.48 -37.35 13.81
CA TYR A 31 30.97 -37.44 12.44
C TYR A 31 32.26 -36.64 12.23
N THR A 32 32.34 -35.44 12.80
CA THR A 32 33.53 -34.59 12.72
C THR A 32 34.73 -35.27 13.39
N ASP A 33 34.54 -35.89 14.55
CA ASP A 33 35.59 -36.65 15.25
C ASP A 33 36.09 -37.84 14.43
N ILE A 34 35.19 -38.56 13.76
CA ILE A 34 35.56 -39.66 12.87
C ILE A 34 36.37 -39.14 11.69
N ILE A 35 35.95 -38.03 11.08
CA ILE A 35 36.64 -37.43 9.94
C ILE A 35 38.01 -36.89 10.37
N GLU A 36 38.08 -36.20 11.49
CA GLU A 36 39.31 -35.65 12.03
C GLU A 36 40.32 -36.78 12.29
N ARG A 37 39.87 -37.83 12.97
CA ARG A 37 40.74 -38.94 13.37
C ARG A 37 41.16 -39.81 12.18
N LYS A 38 40.26 -40.11 11.24
CA LYS A 38 40.56 -40.98 10.08
C LYS A 38 41.25 -40.27 8.92
N TYR A 39 40.96 -38.99 8.68
CA TYR A 39 41.43 -38.28 7.49
C TYR A 39 42.28 -37.06 7.83
N ALA A 40 41.82 -36.17 8.71
CA ALA A 40 42.53 -34.91 8.96
C ALA A 40 43.88 -35.11 9.64
N ARG A 41 43.93 -35.85 10.76
CA ARG A 41 45.17 -36.15 11.49
C ARG A 41 46.24 -36.85 10.65
N PRO A 42 45.96 -37.96 9.96
CA PRO A 42 46.99 -38.64 9.18
C PRO A 42 47.42 -37.83 7.95
N ALA A 43 46.54 -37.02 7.35
CA ALA A 43 46.93 -36.10 6.28
C ALA A 43 47.87 -35.01 6.81
N LEU A 44 47.53 -34.39 7.94
CA LEU A 44 48.37 -33.37 8.59
C LEU A 44 49.72 -33.95 9.00
N ASP A 45 49.75 -35.13 9.62
CA ASP A 45 51.02 -35.77 10.03
C ASP A 45 51.91 -36.08 8.82
N LYS A 46 51.33 -36.56 7.70
CA LYS A 46 52.06 -36.75 6.44
C LYS A 46 52.63 -35.44 5.91
N ILE A 47 51.83 -34.38 5.93
CA ILE A 47 52.23 -33.04 5.50
C ILE A 47 53.39 -32.55 6.38
N PHE A 48 53.29 -32.63 7.70
CA PHE A 48 54.34 -32.22 8.64
C PHE A 48 55.64 -33.00 8.45
N ARG A 49 55.57 -34.32 8.25
CA ARG A 49 56.77 -35.13 7.94
C ARG A 49 57.41 -34.73 6.62
N TYR A 50 56.61 -34.43 5.61
CA TYR A 50 57.10 -33.92 4.32
C TYR A 50 57.74 -32.53 4.45
N PHE A 51 57.21 -31.65 5.31
CA PHE A 51 57.79 -30.33 5.59
C PHE A 51 59.19 -30.41 6.22
N GLN A 52 59.46 -31.43 7.05
CA GLN A 52 60.78 -31.61 7.66
C GLN A 52 61.87 -32.04 6.68
N GLY A 53 61.50 -32.73 5.60
CA GLY A 53 62.47 -33.26 4.62
C GLY A 53 63.02 -32.20 3.66
N GLN A 54 62.20 -31.23 3.25
CA GLN A 54 62.57 -30.24 2.23
C GLN A 54 61.88 -28.88 2.48
N PRO A 55 62.40 -28.04 3.39
CA PRO A 55 61.74 -26.79 3.79
C PRO A 55 61.69 -25.76 2.65
N LEU A 56 62.66 -25.78 1.73
CA LEU A 56 62.75 -24.78 0.66
C LEU A 56 61.69 -24.95 -0.44
N THR A 57 61.41 -26.17 -0.91
CA THR A 57 60.41 -26.40 -1.98
C THR A 57 58.99 -26.23 -1.45
N MET A 58 58.77 -26.54 -0.18
CA MET A 58 57.46 -26.47 0.44
C MET A 58 56.97 -25.05 0.69
N THR A 59 57.84 -24.10 1.01
CA THR A 59 57.43 -22.69 1.17
C THR A 59 56.92 -22.10 -0.14
N TRP A 60 57.50 -22.48 -1.28
CA TRP A 60 56.99 -22.07 -2.60
C TRP A 60 55.60 -22.63 -2.86
N VAL A 61 55.36 -23.91 -2.57
CA VAL A 61 54.05 -24.55 -2.77
C VAL A 61 53.00 -23.96 -1.83
N THR A 62 53.32 -23.73 -0.56
CA THR A 62 52.36 -23.13 0.38
C THR A 62 52.02 -21.70 0.02
N ILE A 63 53.02 -20.87 -0.32
CA ILE A 63 52.79 -19.48 -0.70
C ILE A 63 51.95 -19.42 -1.98
N THR A 64 52.29 -20.21 -3.00
CA THR A 64 51.52 -20.24 -4.26
C THR A 64 50.11 -20.77 -4.07
N LEU A 65 49.92 -21.83 -3.28
CA LEU A 65 48.59 -22.36 -2.96
C LEU A 65 47.75 -21.36 -2.15
N THR A 66 48.35 -20.70 -1.16
CA THR A 66 47.67 -19.69 -0.34
C THR A 66 47.28 -18.49 -1.19
N LEU A 67 48.19 -18.03 -2.06
CA LEU A 67 47.94 -16.95 -2.99
C LEU A 67 46.83 -17.33 -3.98
N PHE A 68 46.89 -18.53 -4.57
CA PHE A 68 45.86 -19.06 -5.46
C PHE A 68 44.49 -19.16 -4.75
N ALA A 69 44.47 -19.69 -3.52
CA ALA A 69 43.26 -19.78 -2.72
C ALA A 69 42.69 -18.38 -2.42
N ALA A 70 43.53 -17.44 -1.98
CA ALA A 70 43.12 -16.05 -1.73
C ALA A 70 42.59 -15.36 -3.00
N LEU A 71 43.27 -15.53 -4.13
CA LEU A 71 42.86 -15.01 -5.44
C LEU A 71 41.58 -15.68 -5.95
N SER A 72 41.31 -16.94 -5.59
CA SER A 72 40.09 -17.66 -5.99
C SER A 72 38.85 -17.24 -5.19
N ILE A 73 39.03 -16.71 -3.97
CA ILE A 73 37.91 -16.18 -3.16
C ILE A 73 37.35 -14.91 -3.78
N LEU A 74 38.20 -14.07 -4.37
CA LEU A 74 37.79 -12.81 -4.99
C LEU A 74 36.73 -12.98 -6.10
N PRO A 75 36.91 -13.85 -7.12
CA PRO A 75 35.89 -14.07 -8.15
C PRO A 75 34.64 -14.74 -7.61
N VAL A 76 34.75 -15.63 -6.61
CA VAL A 76 33.58 -16.26 -5.97
C VAL A 76 32.76 -15.21 -5.22
N LEU A 77 33.40 -14.34 -4.45
CA LEU A 77 32.72 -13.27 -3.71
C LEU A 77 32.13 -12.22 -4.65
N SER A 78 32.85 -11.88 -5.73
CA SER A 78 32.34 -11.00 -6.78
C SER A 78 31.13 -11.59 -7.48
N PHE A 79 31.15 -12.89 -7.81
CA PHE A 79 30.01 -13.58 -8.40
C PHE A 79 28.79 -13.58 -7.49
N ILE A 80 28.96 -13.88 -6.21
CA ILE A 80 27.87 -13.82 -5.21
C ILE A 80 27.32 -12.40 -5.11
N GLY A 81 28.19 -11.39 -5.00
CA GLY A 81 27.80 -9.99 -4.93
C GLY A 81 27.03 -9.53 -6.16
N LEU A 82 27.54 -9.83 -7.36
CA LEU A 82 26.88 -9.50 -8.62
C LEU A 82 25.56 -10.23 -8.79
N SER A 83 25.47 -11.50 -8.36
CA SER A 83 24.22 -12.27 -8.42
C SER A 83 23.14 -11.66 -7.52
N ILE A 84 23.49 -11.31 -6.28
CA ILE A 84 22.56 -10.65 -5.35
C ILE A 84 22.16 -9.28 -5.90
N PHE A 85 23.12 -8.50 -6.40
CA PHE A 85 22.86 -7.20 -7.00
C PHE A 85 21.91 -7.30 -8.20
N ALA A 86 22.13 -8.27 -9.10
CA ALA A 86 21.27 -8.51 -10.25
C ALA A 86 19.86 -8.90 -9.83
N LEU A 87 19.70 -9.78 -8.83
CA LEU A 87 18.40 -10.15 -8.29
C LEU A 87 17.68 -8.95 -7.68
N CYS A 88 18.35 -8.19 -6.81
CA CYS A 88 17.78 -6.99 -6.20
C CYS A 88 17.39 -5.95 -7.25
N SER A 89 18.27 -5.67 -8.22
CA SER A 89 18.01 -4.73 -9.30
C SER A 89 16.81 -5.16 -10.14
N SER A 90 16.72 -6.45 -10.49
CA SER A 90 15.59 -6.98 -11.26
C SER A 90 14.26 -6.84 -10.50
N MET A 91 14.26 -7.09 -9.18
CA MET A 91 13.08 -6.91 -8.33
C MET A 91 12.67 -5.44 -8.22
N SER A 92 13.63 -4.53 -8.04
CA SER A 92 13.36 -3.10 -8.00
C SER A 92 12.78 -2.59 -9.33
N ILE A 93 13.31 -3.06 -10.47
CA ILE A 93 12.78 -2.70 -11.79
C ILE A 93 11.36 -3.24 -11.97
N ALA A 94 11.11 -4.51 -11.63
CA ALA A 94 9.78 -5.11 -11.70
C ALA A 94 8.77 -4.36 -10.84
N LEU A 95 9.16 -3.96 -9.62
CA LEU A 95 8.32 -3.17 -8.72
C LEU A 95 8.05 -1.78 -9.29
N GLY A 96 9.06 -1.14 -9.89
CA GLY A 96 8.91 0.15 -10.58
C GLY A 96 7.90 0.08 -11.73
N PHE A 97 7.97 -0.95 -12.57
CA PHE A 97 6.99 -1.17 -13.63
C PHE A 97 5.59 -1.46 -13.12
N ALA A 98 5.46 -2.26 -12.06
CA ALA A 98 4.17 -2.56 -11.44
C ALA A 98 3.52 -1.27 -10.90
N PHE A 99 4.29 -0.44 -10.20
CA PHE A 99 3.81 0.85 -9.70
C PHE A 99 3.42 1.79 -10.84
N ALA A 100 4.26 1.92 -11.86
CA ALA A 100 3.96 2.74 -13.04
C ALA A 100 2.67 2.28 -13.74
N ALA A 101 2.44 0.97 -13.86
CA ALA A 101 1.23 0.42 -14.45
C ALA A 101 -0.02 0.74 -13.62
N VAL A 102 0.06 0.64 -12.29
CA VAL A 102 -1.05 1.01 -11.39
C VAL A 102 -1.38 2.49 -11.52
N VAL A 103 -0.39 3.37 -11.48
CA VAL A 103 -0.59 4.82 -11.64
C VAL A 103 -1.15 5.14 -13.02
N ALA A 104 -0.66 4.50 -14.09
CA ALA A 104 -1.20 4.69 -15.43
C ALA A 104 -2.67 4.26 -15.53
N LEU A 105 -3.03 3.13 -14.90
CA LEU A 105 -4.40 2.65 -14.88
C LEU A 105 -5.32 3.59 -14.08
N GLU A 106 -4.88 4.01 -12.89
CA GLU A 106 -5.61 4.95 -12.03
C GLU A 106 -5.85 6.29 -12.71
N THR A 107 -4.81 6.85 -13.35
CA THR A 107 -4.92 8.12 -14.09
C THR A 107 -5.86 8.00 -15.29
N MET A 108 -5.83 6.88 -16.03
CA MET A 108 -6.79 6.61 -17.10
C MET A 108 -8.22 6.55 -16.58
N PHE A 109 -8.47 5.84 -15.48
CA PHE A 109 -9.80 5.79 -14.85
C PHE A 109 -10.24 7.17 -14.37
N ALA A 110 -9.35 7.94 -13.74
CA ALA A 110 -9.65 9.29 -13.27
C ALA A 110 -10.02 10.23 -14.43
N ILE A 111 -9.31 10.16 -15.57
CA ILE A 111 -9.61 10.95 -16.77
C ILE A 111 -10.98 10.56 -17.34
N VAL A 112 -11.27 9.27 -17.47
CA VAL A 112 -12.57 8.79 -17.97
C VAL A 112 -13.70 9.26 -17.05
N LEU A 113 -13.53 9.14 -15.73
CA LEU A 113 -14.51 9.57 -14.76
C LEU A 113 -14.74 11.09 -14.82
N LEU A 114 -13.67 11.87 -14.96
CA LEU A 114 -13.75 13.32 -15.12
C LEU A 114 -14.45 13.73 -16.42
N LEU A 115 -14.21 13.02 -17.51
CA LEU A 115 -14.90 13.20 -18.79
C LEU A 115 -16.40 12.90 -18.67
N VAL A 116 -16.77 11.80 -18.03
CA VAL A 116 -18.17 11.42 -17.81
C VAL A 116 -18.86 12.45 -16.92
N LEU A 117 -18.23 12.85 -15.81
CA LEU A 117 -18.79 13.83 -14.88
C LEU A 117 -18.94 15.22 -15.54
N GLY A 118 -17.93 15.65 -16.31
CA GLY A 118 -17.99 16.88 -17.08
C GLY A 118 -19.08 16.85 -18.15
N GLY A 119 -19.21 15.73 -18.87
CA GLY A 119 -20.29 15.52 -19.84
C GLY A 119 -21.68 15.56 -19.19
N LEU A 120 -21.83 14.92 -18.03
CA LEU A 120 -23.09 14.91 -17.28
C LEU A 120 -23.46 16.31 -16.76
N LEU A 121 -22.47 17.09 -16.32
CA LEU A 121 -22.66 18.48 -15.90
C LEU A 121 -23.12 19.34 -17.07
N LEU A 122 -22.44 19.26 -18.22
CA LEU A 122 -22.84 19.99 -19.43
C LEU A 122 -24.24 19.58 -19.90
N PHE A 123 -24.54 18.28 -19.90
CA PHE A 123 -25.87 17.79 -20.23
C PHE A 123 -26.94 18.35 -19.29
N SER A 124 -26.70 18.28 -17.98
CA SER A 124 -27.59 18.85 -16.96
C SER A 124 -27.80 20.35 -17.16
N PHE A 125 -26.74 21.09 -17.48
CA PHE A 125 -26.81 22.51 -17.78
C PHE A 125 -27.66 22.81 -19.02
N VAL A 126 -27.46 22.06 -20.11
CA VAL A 126 -28.26 22.21 -21.34
C VAL A 126 -29.73 21.88 -21.09
N VAL A 127 -30.02 20.78 -20.39
CA VAL A 127 -31.40 20.39 -20.07
C VAL A 127 -32.07 21.44 -19.17
N THR A 128 -31.36 21.96 -18.17
CA THR A 128 -31.89 22.98 -17.25
C THR A 128 -32.15 24.30 -17.97
N THR A 129 -31.21 24.76 -18.80
CA THR A 129 -31.36 25.99 -19.59
C THR A 129 -32.48 25.86 -20.62
N PHE A 130 -32.55 24.74 -21.34
CA PHE A 130 -33.62 24.48 -22.29
C PHE A 130 -34.99 24.40 -21.60
N GLY A 131 -35.08 23.69 -20.47
CA GLY A 131 -36.29 23.60 -19.66
C GLY A 131 -36.75 24.97 -19.14
N ALA A 132 -35.83 25.79 -18.65
CA ALA A 132 -36.11 27.16 -18.22
C ALA A 132 -36.60 28.04 -19.39
N MET A 133 -35.96 27.95 -20.55
CA MET A 133 -36.39 28.71 -21.74
C MET A 133 -37.77 28.25 -22.25
N ALA A 134 -38.02 26.94 -22.27
CA ALA A 134 -39.31 26.37 -22.65
C ALA A 134 -40.42 26.80 -21.68
N TYR A 135 -40.14 26.77 -20.37
CA TYR A 135 -41.05 27.25 -19.33
C TYR A 135 -41.37 28.73 -19.50
N LEU A 136 -40.36 29.59 -19.68
CA LEU A 136 -40.55 31.02 -19.91
C LEU A 136 -41.39 31.29 -21.17
N THR A 137 -41.13 30.55 -22.25
CA THR A 137 -41.88 30.69 -23.50
C THR A 137 -43.33 30.26 -23.32
N PHE A 138 -43.57 29.11 -22.69
CA PHE A 138 -44.91 28.60 -22.41
C PHE A 138 -45.71 29.57 -21.52
N HIS A 139 -45.09 30.07 -20.46
CA HIS A 139 -45.69 31.07 -19.57
C HIS A 139 -46.04 32.35 -20.33
N LEU A 140 -45.17 32.82 -21.23
CA LEU A 140 -45.42 34.00 -22.05
C LEU A 140 -46.60 33.78 -23.00
N VAL A 141 -46.67 32.63 -23.68
CA VAL A 141 -47.78 32.25 -24.57
C VAL A 141 -49.10 32.19 -23.81
N GLN A 142 -49.13 31.58 -22.62
CA GLN A 142 -50.33 31.57 -21.76
C GLN A 142 -50.76 32.99 -21.40
N HIS A 143 -49.82 33.86 -21.03
CA HIS A 143 -50.13 35.26 -20.70
C HIS A 143 -50.70 36.04 -21.89
N LEU A 144 -50.18 35.81 -23.10
CA LEU A 144 -50.66 36.42 -24.35
C LEU A 144 -52.08 35.98 -24.70
N GLN A 145 -52.44 34.72 -24.44
CA GLN A 145 -53.79 34.20 -24.72
C GLN A 145 -54.84 34.76 -23.76
N ILE A 146 -54.49 35.05 -22.50
CA ILE A 146 -55.45 35.48 -21.48
C ILE A 146 -55.62 37.01 -21.48
N HIS A 147 -54.58 37.79 -21.81
CA HIS A 147 -54.60 39.26 -21.75
C HIS A 147 -54.15 39.89 -23.08
N GLU A 148 -55.06 39.98 -24.06
CA GLU A 148 -54.73 40.14 -25.48
C GLU A 148 -53.85 41.34 -25.88
N ARG A 149 -53.73 42.46 -25.13
CA ARG A 149 -52.94 43.62 -25.63
C ARG A 149 -52.15 44.49 -24.64
N PHE A 150 -52.34 44.38 -23.32
CA PHE A 150 -51.66 45.27 -22.35
C PHE A 150 -50.66 44.58 -21.41
N GLY A 151 -50.56 43.24 -21.44
CA GLY A 151 -49.83 42.48 -20.41
C GLY A 151 -48.30 42.54 -20.46
N ILE A 152 -47.69 42.81 -21.63
CA ILE A 152 -46.22 42.71 -21.80
C ILE A 152 -45.51 43.84 -21.03
N ALA A 153 -46.05 45.06 -21.07
CA ALA A 153 -45.47 46.21 -20.39
C ALA A 153 -45.59 46.09 -18.86
N GLU A 154 -46.73 45.60 -18.36
CA GLU A 154 -46.94 45.39 -16.92
C GLU A 154 -46.08 44.25 -16.37
N TRP A 155 -45.93 43.16 -17.13
CA TRP A 155 -45.07 42.05 -16.76
C TRP A 155 -43.58 42.44 -16.72
N ALA A 156 -43.09 43.18 -17.74
CA ALA A 156 -41.71 43.68 -17.75
C ALA A 156 -41.43 44.60 -16.55
N GLN A 157 -42.40 45.42 -16.15
CA GLN A 157 -42.27 46.29 -14.97
C GLN A 157 -42.23 45.49 -13.66
N LYS A 158 -43.07 44.45 -13.52
CA LYS A 158 -43.06 43.53 -12.37
C LYS A 158 -41.75 42.74 -12.27
N THR A 159 -41.24 42.19 -13.38
CA THR A 159 -39.98 41.44 -13.36
C THR A 159 -38.79 42.35 -13.04
N LYS A 160 -38.78 43.59 -13.55
CA LYS A 160 -37.73 44.57 -13.22
C LYS A 160 -37.71 44.92 -11.74
N GLN A 161 -38.88 45.09 -11.10
CA GLN A 161 -39.00 45.35 -9.66
C GLN A 161 -38.42 44.23 -8.80
N HIS A 162 -38.66 42.96 -9.17
CA HIS A 162 -38.13 41.81 -8.41
C HIS A 162 -36.61 41.67 -8.45
N PHE A 163 -35.94 42.10 -9.53
CA PHE A 163 -34.48 42.06 -9.59
C PHE A 163 -33.84 43.29 -8.91
N THR A 164 -34.48 44.45 -8.95
CA THR A 164 -33.95 45.65 -8.28
C THR A 164 -34.16 45.65 -6.76
N SER A 165 -35.18 44.96 -6.24
CA SER A 165 -35.44 44.90 -4.79
C SER A 165 -34.47 44.01 -4.01
N VAL A 166 -33.73 43.13 -4.70
CA VAL A 166 -32.74 42.25 -4.06
C VAL A 166 -31.37 42.95 -3.86
N SER A 167 -31.11 44.09 -4.52
CA SER A 167 -29.75 44.67 -4.60
C SER A 167 -29.44 45.81 -3.63
N VAL A 168 -30.34 46.24 -2.74
CA VAL A 168 -30.05 47.35 -1.82
C VAL A 168 -30.57 47.04 -0.42
N LYS A 169 -29.81 46.23 0.31
CA LYS A 169 -29.67 46.42 1.76
C LYS A 169 -28.26 47.00 1.95
N PRO A 170 -28.11 48.33 2.11
CA PRO A 170 -26.88 48.89 2.63
C PRO A 170 -26.82 48.41 4.07
N GLU A 171 -25.95 47.44 4.36
CA GLU A 171 -25.43 47.26 5.71
C GLU A 171 -24.74 48.57 6.08
N GLY A 172 -25.50 49.40 6.78
CA GLY A 172 -24.94 50.47 7.58
C GLY A 172 -23.95 49.87 8.54
N SER A 173 -22.73 50.36 8.41
CA SER A 173 -21.76 50.52 9.48
C SER A 173 -22.45 50.89 10.80
N ASP A 174 -22.47 49.97 11.74
CA ASP A 174 -22.43 50.30 13.15
C ASP A 174 -21.20 49.59 13.73
N ASP A 175 -20.10 50.36 13.76
CA ASP A 175 -19.02 50.14 14.72
C ASP A 175 -19.64 50.05 16.12
N LEU A 176 -19.29 49.03 16.90
CA LEU A 176 -19.17 49.12 18.35
C LEU A 176 -18.40 47.92 18.90
N ASP A 177 -17.21 48.24 19.40
CA ASP A 177 -16.43 47.46 20.37
C ASP A 177 -17.30 46.88 21.49
N GLU A 178 -17.31 45.56 21.69
CA GLU A 178 -17.58 45.00 23.02
C GLU A 178 -16.92 43.64 23.24
N SER A 179 -15.83 43.69 24.01
CA SER A 179 -15.53 42.84 25.17
C SER A 179 -15.61 41.32 25.04
N GLY A 180 -14.46 40.68 25.29
CA GLY A 180 -14.33 39.23 25.33
C GLY A 180 -15.09 38.56 26.47
N VAL A 181 -15.51 37.32 26.22
CA VAL A 181 -15.77 36.32 27.25
C VAL A 181 -15.28 34.97 26.76
N LEU A 182 -14.23 34.50 27.44
CA LEU A 182 -13.81 33.10 27.57
C LEU A 182 -15.02 32.21 27.89
N ILE A 183 -15.31 31.21 27.06
CA ILE A 183 -15.90 29.96 27.57
C ILE A 183 -15.10 28.76 27.04
N ALA A 184 -14.68 27.99 28.02
CA ALA A 184 -13.89 26.78 27.97
C ALA A 184 -14.49 25.71 27.06
N HIS A 185 -13.61 25.08 26.30
CA HIS A 185 -13.28 23.66 26.48
C HIS A 185 -14.39 22.81 27.11
N GLU A 186 -15.21 22.16 26.29
CA GLU A 186 -15.93 20.95 26.69
C GLU A 186 -15.58 19.83 25.71
N ALA A 187 -14.77 18.91 26.23
CA ALA A 187 -14.56 17.60 25.64
C ALA A 187 -15.86 16.81 25.82
N ASN A 188 -16.44 16.33 24.74
CA ASN A 188 -17.53 15.38 24.84
C ASN A 188 -17.45 14.31 23.75
N ASP A 189 -16.99 13.14 24.22
CA ASP A 189 -17.37 11.79 23.88
C ASP A 189 -17.31 11.26 22.44
N THR A 190 -16.23 10.52 22.19
CA THR A 190 -16.27 9.06 21.97
C THR A 190 -17.60 8.45 21.53
N VAL A 191 -18.01 8.68 20.29
CA VAL A 191 -18.94 7.78 19.59
C VAL A 191 -18.15 6.59 19.05
N LYS A 192 -17.92 5.63 19.95
CA LYS A 192 -17.55 4.25 19.64
C LYS A 192 -18.70 3.63 18.84
N ARG A 193 -18.67 3.72 17.51
CA ARG A 193 -19.52 2.90 16.63
C ARG A 193 -19.06 1.45 16.69
N GLU A 194 -19.56 0.73 17.69
CA GLU A 194 -19.84 -0.68 17.57
C GLU A 194 -20.98 -0.84 16.55
N ASN A 195 -20.65 -1.25 15.33
CA ASN A 195 -21.62 -1.87 14.44
C ASN A 195 -21.03 -3.16 13.89
N LEU A 196 -21.28 -4.20 14.69
CA LEU A 196 -21.86 -5.46 14.24
C LEU A 196 -21.48 -5.92 12.83
N SER A 197 -20.56 -6.88 12.80
CA SER A 197 -20.40 -7.85 11.74
C SER A 197 -21.71 -8.64 11.53
N PRO A 198 -22.10 -8.91 10.28
CA PRO A 198 -22.59 -10.25 9.95
C PRO A 198 -21.86 -10.80 8.73
N SER A 199 -20.93 -11.72 8.97
CA SER A 199 -20.65 -12.83 8.05
C SER A 199 -21.28 -14.06 8.68
N PRO A 200 -22.18 -14.79 7.99
CA PRO A 200 -21.71 -15.80 7.04
C PRO A 200 -22.68 -16.09 5.88
N SER A 201 -22.25 -15.90 4.63
CA SER A 201 -22.94 -16.51 3.48
C SER A 201 -22.26 -17.83 3.12
N ARG A 202 -22.78 -18.87 3.75
CA ARG A 202 -22.54 -20.29 3.52
C ARG A 202 -23.21 -20.67 2.19
N SER A 203 -22.44 -20.78 1.12
CA SER A 203 -22.89 -21.36 -0.16
C SER A 203 -22.41 -22.82 -0.22
N LEU A 204 -23.35 -23.73 0.06
CA LEU A 204 -23.21 -25.17 -0.06
C LEU A 204 -24.00 -25.64 -1.29
N MET A 205 -23.35 -26.50 -2.09
CA MET A 205 -23.91 -27.56 -2.94
C MET A 205 -24.82 -27.24 -4.13
N ALA A 206 -24.33 -27.57 -5.33
CA ALA A 206 -24.95 -28.55 -6.25
C ALA A 206 -23.92 -28.86 -7.36
N SER A 207 -23.40 -30.08 -7.49
CA SER A 207 -24.06 -31.22 -8.13
C SER A 207 -24.20 -31.05 -9.66
N SER A 208 -23.30 -31.70 -10.40
CA SER A 208 -23.63 -32.44 -11.62
C SER A 208 -22.43 -33.28 -12.05
N GLY A 209 -22.53 -34.58 -11.84
CA GLY A 209 -21.85 -35.54 -12.72
C GLY A 209 -22.68 -35.71 -14.00
N SER A 210 -22.02 -36.02 -15.11
CA SER A 210 -22.61 -36.80 -16.20
C SER A 210 -21.52 -37.26 -17.17
N ILE A 211 -21.32 -38.59 -17.15
CA ILE A 211 -20.88 -39.52 -18.21
C ILE A 211 -19.43 -39.40 -18.71
#